data_AF-A0A496LDH8-F1
#
_entry.id   AF-A0A496LDH8-F1
#
_cell.length_a   1.000
_cell.length_b   1.000
_cell.length_c   1.000
_cell.angle_alpha   90.00
_cell.angle_beta   90.00
_cell.angle_gamma   90.00
#
_symmetry.space_group_name_H-M   'P 1'
#
loop_
_entity.id
_entity.type
_entity.pdbx_description
1 polymer ?
#
loop_
_entity_poly.entity_id
_entity_poly.type
_entity_poly.pdbx_seq_one_letter_code
_entity_poly.pdbx_strand_id
1 'polypeptide(L)' 'MKGIISQVMGPVVDVDFTDYLPKINEAVEVNFEVEGKQNRLVLEVAA' A
#
# COMPACT_ATOMS: atom_id res chain seq x y z
N MET A 1 9.98 -7.47 -3.01
CA MET A 1 8.88 -6.98 -3.86
C MET A 1 8.55 -5.56 -3.44
N LYS A 2 8.36 -4.65 -4.38
CA LYS A 2 8.01 -3.25 -4.09
C LYS A 2 6.87 -2.85 -5.01
N GLY A 3 5.70 -2.59 -4.44
CA GLY A 3 4.61 -1.92 -5.15
C GLY A 3 4.83 -0.41 -5.17
N ILE A 4 4.19 0.28 -6.10
CA ILE A 4 4.18 1.74 -6.18
C ILE A 4 2.75 2.21 -5.96
N ILE A 5 2.53 3.12 -5.01
CA ILE A 5 1.23 3.79 -4.84
C ILE A 5 0.99 4.65 -6.08
N SER A 6 -0.01 4.30 -6.89
CA SER A 6 -0.35 5.00 -8.12
C SER A 6 -1.44 6.05 -7.90
N GLN A 7 -2.37 5.79 -6.99
CA GLN A 7 -3.47 6.71 -6.66
C GLN A 7 -3.93 6.58 -5.20
N VAL A 8 -4.41 7.70 -4.64
CA VAL A 8 -5.02 7.76 -3.31
C VAL A 8 -6.38 8.45 -3.41
N MET A 9 -7.44 7.76 -3.02
CA MET A 9 -8.83 8.24 -3.00
C MET A 9 -9.43 8.08 -1.59
N GLY A 10 -9.13 9.02 -0.69
CA GLY A 10 -9.54 8.92 0.70
C GLY A 10 -8.91 7.68 1.36
N PRO A 11 -9.70 6.73 1.89
CA PRO A 11 -9.18 5.49 2.49
C PRO A 11 -8.79 4.41 1.46
N VAL A 12 -9.10 4.59 0.17
CA VAL A 12 -8.80 3.63 -0.88
C VAL A 12 -7.49 4.02 -1.57
N VAL A 13 -6.60 3.04 -1.78
CA VAL A 13 -5.27 3.23 -2.37
C VAL A 13 -5.06 2.22 -3.48
N ASP A 14 -4.74 2.71 -4.67
CA ASP A 14 -4.33 1.85 -5.78
C ASP A 14 -2.80 1.67 -5.73
N VAL A 15 -2.36 0.42 -5.88
CA VAL A 15 -0.95 0.03 -5.84
C VAL A 15 -0.61 -0.79 -7.07
N ASP A 16 0.35 -0.32 -7.84
CA ASP A 16 0.85 -1.00 -9.02
C ASP A 16 1.96 -1.98 -8.61
N PHE A 17 1.83 -3.23 -9.06
CA PHE A 17 2.82 -4.29 -8.87
C PHE A 17 3.34 -4.77 -10.22
N THR A 18 4.67 -4.89 -10.38
CA THR A 18 5.28 -5.35 -11.64
C THR A 18 5.40 -6.87 -11.74
N ASP A 19 5.59 -7.55 -10.61
CA ASP A 19 5.93 -8.99 -10.61
C ASP A 19 4.82 -9.82 -9.93
N TYR A 20 4.63 -9.58 -8.63
CA TYR A 20 3.69 -10.31 -7.81
C TYR A 20 2.52 -9.41 -7.45
N LEU A 21 1.32 -9.83 -7.84
CA LEU A 21 0.09 -9.24 -7.41
C LEU A 21 -0.38 -9.93 -6.11
N PRO A 22 -0.47 -9.20 -4.98
CA PRO A 22 -1.00 -9.74 -3.73
C PRO A 22 -2.42 -10.28 -3.90
N LYS A 23 -2.78 -11.29 -3.12
CA LYS A 23 -4.13 -11.86 -3.16
C LYS A 23 -5.13 -10.98 -2.41
N ILE A 24 -6.41 -11.13 -2.72
CA ILE A 24 -7.50 -10.51 -1.95
C ILE A 24 -7.37 -10.92 -0.46
N ASN A 25 -7.61 -9.97 0.44
CA ASN A 25 -7.42 -10.05 1.89
C ASN A 25 -5.96 -10.20 2.36
N GLU A 26 -4.99 -10.12 1.45
CA GLU A 26 -3.58 -10.04 1.82
C GLU A 26 -3.22 -8.62 2.29
N ALA A 27 -2.33 -8.52 3.27
CA ALA A 27 -1.91 -7.25 3.82
C ALA A 27 -0.70 -6.68 3.05
N VAL A 28 -0.74 -5.38 2.74
CA VAL A 28 0.38 -4.62 2.17
C VAL A 28 0.84 -3.59 3.19
N GLU A 29 2.11 -3.62 3.57
CA GLU A 29 2.70 -2.66 4.50
C GLU A 29 3.35 -1.49 3.78
N VAL A 30 2.98 -0.28 4.18
CA VAL A 30 3.56 0.98 3.71
C VAL A 30 4.25 1.66 4.88
N ASN A 31 5.58 1.76 4.81
CA ASN A 31 6.38 2.54 5.74
C ASN A 31 6.69 3.89 5.08
N PHE A 32 6.29 4.99 5.73
CA PHE A 32 6.47 6.33 5.20
C PHE A 32 6.75 7.33 6.32
N GLU A 33 7.40 8.43 5.97
CA GLU A 33 7.76 9.49 6.92
C GLU A 33 6.90 10.72 6.70
N VAL A 34 6.36 11.28 7.78
CA VAL A 34 5.67 12.56 7.80
C VAL A 34 6.19 13.35 9.00
N GLU A 35 6.65 14.58 8.76
CA GLU A 35 7.16 15.48 9.81
C GLU A 35 8.27 14.84 10.68
N GLY A 36 9.17 14.05 10.08
CA GLY A 36 10.25 13.38 10.79
C GLY A 36 9.81 12.16 11.62
N LYS A 37 8.53 11.77 11.55
CA LYS A 37 8.00 10.58 12.23
C LYS A 37 7.80 9.46 11.24
N GLN A 38 8.34 8.28 11.57
CA GLN A 38 8.08 7.06 10.82
C GLN A 38 6.68 6.54 11.16
N ASN A 39 5.90 6.28 10.12
CA ASN A 39 4.55 5.75 10.21
C ASN A 39 4.48 4.40 9.49
N ARG A 40 3.77 3.46 10.09
CA ARG A 40 3.44 2.16 9.50
C ARG A 40 1.94 2.13 9.19
N LEU A 41 1.61 2.08 7.91
CA LEU A 41 0.24 1.92 7.42
C LEU A 41 0.08 0.51 6.85
N VAL A 42 -0.96 -0.19 7.29
CA VAL A 42 -1.33 -1.52 6.78
C VAL A 42 -2.55 -1.35 5.89
N LEU A 43 -2.43 -1.79 4.64
CA LEU A 43 -3.50 -1.82 3.65
C LEU A 43 -3.97 -3.26 3.47
N GLU A 44 -5.26 -3.45 3.20
CA GLU A 44 -5.84 -4.73 2.82
C GLU A 44 -6.19 -4.71 1.33
N VAL A 45 -5.85 -5.77 0.60
CA VAL A 45 -6.22 -5.92 -0.81
C VAL A 45 -7.72 -6.21 -0.91
N ALA A 46 -8.49 -5.23 -1.37
CA ALA A 46 -9.93 -5.34 -1.59
C ALA A 46 -10.28 -6.08 -2.88
N ALA A 47 -11.53 -6.54 -2.99
CA ALA A 47 -12.10 -7.26 -4.13
C ALA A 47 -12.76 -6.34 -5.18
#